data_AF-A0A285TJ89-F1
#
_entry.id   AF-A0A285TJ89-F1
#
_cell.length_a   1.000
_cell.length_b   1.000
_cell.length_c   1.000
_cell.angle_alpha   90.00
_cell.angle_beta   90.00
_cell.angle_gamma   90.00
#
_symmetry.space_group_name_H-M   'P 1'
#
loop_
_entity.id
_entity.type
_entity.pdbx_description
1 polymer ?
#
loop_
_entity_poly.entity_id
_entity_poly.type
_entity_poly.pdbx_seq_one_letter_code
_entity_poly.pdbx_strand_id
1 'polypeptide(L)' 'MWVVTIFEKNTVRMFEFLSQKEANKKLASVKGSAILSFTK' A
#
# COMPACT_ATOMS: atom_id res chain seq x y z
N MET A 1 -9.53 7.82 1.84
CA MET A 1 -8.07 7.80 1.64
C MET A 1 -7.63 6.35 1.49
N TRP A 2 -6.66 6.05 0.62
CA TRP A 2 -6.18 4.70 0.37
C TRP A 2 -4.78 4.53 0.94
N VAL A 3 -4.53 3.44 1.65
CA VAL A 3 -3.25 3.17 2.31
C VAL A 3 -2.72 1.85 1.81
N VAL A 4 -1.49 1.85 1.28
CA VAL A 4 -0.74 0.63 0.98
C VAL A 4 0.28 0.41 2.07
N THR A 5 0.15 -0.70 2.79
CA THR A 5 1.09 -1.12 3.82
C THR A 5 1.94 -2.26 3.28
N ILE A 6 3.26 -2.05 3.25
CA ILE A 6 4.24 -3.06 2.83
C ILE A 6 4.94 -3.59 4.07
N PHE A 7 4.94 -4.90 4.24
CA PHE A 7 5.63 -5.60 5.31
C PHE A 7 6.95 -6.16 4.78
N GLU A 8 8.04 -5.67 5.33
CA GLU A 8 9.40 -6.17 5.09
C GLU A 8 9.92 -6.83 6.37
N LYS A 9 10.95 -7.66 6.26
CA LYS A 9 11.44 -8.54 7.34
C LYS A 9 11.62 -7.84 8.70
N ASN A 10 12.04 -6.58 8.71
CA ASN A 10 12.28 -5.80 9.92
C ASN A 10 11.63 -4.40 9.90
N THR A 11 10.76 -4.11 8.92
CA THR A 11 10.16 -2.78 8.82
C THR A 11 8.79 -2.83 8.16
N VAL A 12 7.97 -1.83 8.47
CA VAL A 12 6.69 -1.60 7.82
C VAL A 12 6.76 -0.24 7.14
N ARG A 13 6.32 -0.17 5.89
CA ARG A 13 6.20 1.11 5.15
C ARG A 13 4.75 1.32 4.77
N MET A 14 4.25 2.52 5.02
CA MET A 14 2.88 2.91 4.67
C MET A 14 2.93 4.03 3.65
N PHE A 15 2.09 3.92 2.63
CA PHE A 15 1.94 4.92 1.58
C PHE A 15 0.48 5.32 1.48
N GLU A 16 0.21 6.61 1.61
CA GLU A 16 -1.12 7.17 1.49
C GLU A 16 -1.35 7.72 0.09
N PHE A 17 -2.55 7.48 -0.43
CA PHE A 17 -3.00 7.88 -1.74
C PHE A 17 -4.41 8.44 -1.65
N LEU A 18 -4.69 9.48 -2.44
CA LEU A 18 -6.03 10.02 -2.57
C LEU A 18 -6.90 9.13 -3.47
N SER A 19 -6.28 8.50 -4.47
CA SER A 19 -6.97 7.67 -5.46
C SER A 19 -6.71 6.18 -5.28
N GLN A 20 -7.78 5.38 -5.38
CA GLN A 20 -7.70 3.92 -5.41
C GLN A 20 -6.80 3.42 -6.53
N LYS A 21 -6.81 4.11 -7.68
CA LYS A 21 -6.06 3.71 -8.88
C LYS A 21 -4.55 3.81 -8.64
N GLU A 22 -4.10 4.88 -7.99
CA GLU A 22 -2.70 5.09 -7.65
C GLU A 22 -2.22 4.07 -6.61
N ALA A 23 -3.03 3.83 -5.59
CA ALA A 23 -2.75 2.83 -4.57
C ALA A 23 -2.61 1.41 -5.17
N ASN A 24 -3.50 1.03 -6.10
CA ASN A 24 -3.41 -0.25 -6.80
C ASN A 24 -2.17 -0.35 -7.70
N LYS A 25 -1.80 0.73 -8.40
CA LYS A 25 -0.57 0.76 -9.19
C LYS A 25 0.67 0.56 -8.31
N LYS A 26 0.69 1.17 -7.12
CA LYS A 26 1.75 0.94 -6.14
C LYS A 26 1.76 -0.51 -5.66
N LEU A 27 0.60 -1.05 -5.25
CA LEU A 27 0.49 -2.43 -4.78
C LEU A 27 1.01 -3.43 -5.82
N ALA A 28 0.62 -3.28 -7.08
CA ALA A 28 1.08 -4.15 -8.18
C ALA A 28 2.61 -4.07 -8.42
N SER A 29 3.25 -2.96 -8.06
CA SER A 29 4.71 -2.81 -8.16
C SER A 29 5.47 -3.48 -7.01
N VAL A 30 4.79 -3.87 -5.93
CA VAL A 30 5.41 -4.49 -4.76
C VAL A 30 5.47 -6.00 -4.95
N LYS A 31 6.67 -6.56 -5.04
CA LYS A 31 6.90 -8.01 -5.00
C LYS A 31 7.07 -8.43 -3.54
N GLY A 32 5.98 -8.75 -2.85
CA GLY A 32 6.03 -9.20 -1.46
C GLY A 32 4.72 -9.05 -0.71
N SER A 33 4.80 -9.16 0.62
CA SER A 33 3.66 -9.02 1.52
C SER A 33 3.25 -7.55 1.65
N ALA A 34 2.23 -7.16 0.89
CA ALA A 34 1.61 -5.84 0.98
C ALA A 34 0.09 -5.95 1.05
N ILE A 35 -0.53 -5.01 1.77
CA ILE A 35 -1.97 -4.93 1.97
C ILE A 35 -2.43 -3.54 1.51
N LEU A 36 -3.54 -3.52 0.77
CA LEU A 36 -4.28 -2.29 0.46
C LEU A 36 -5.44 -2.14 1.45
N SER A 37 -5.52 -0.99 2.08
CA SER A 37 -6.60 -0.62 2.99
C SER A 37 -7.21 0.71 2.57
N PHE A 38 -8.48 0.91 2.91
CA PHE A 38 -9.15 2.19 2.71
C PHE A 38 -9.58 2.73 4.07
N THR A 39 -9.36 4.02 4.28
CA THR A 39 -9.84 4.75 5.46
C THR A 39 -10.91 5.74 5.03
N LYS A 40 -12.04 5.72 5.74
CA LYS A 40 -13.22 6.57 5.52
C LYS A 40 -13.18 7.78 6.44
#